data_AF-A0A7M1S399-F1
#
_entry.id   AF-A0A7M1S399-F1
#
_cell.length_a   1.000
_cell.length_b   1.000
_cell.length_c   1.000
_cell.angle_alpha   90.00
_cell.angle_beta   90.00
_cell.angle_gamma   90.00
#
_symmetry.space_group_name_H-M   'P 1'
#
loop_
_entity.id
_entity.type
_entity.pdbx_description
1 polymer ?
#
loop_
_entity_poly.entity_id
_entity_poly.type
_entity_poly.pdbx_seq_one_letter_code
_entity_poly.pdbx_strand_id
1 'polypeptide(L)' 'MMDVVITLVFSIVMLVFMAFPAMKIVEWIETKVDIPEKWHNPLLLSMIVFLSLLIGLFLKFA' A
#
# COMPACT_ATOMS: atom_id res chain seq x y z
N MET A 1 15.73 -13.47 -16.04
CA MET A 1 14.42 -14.11 -15.78
C MET A 1 14.22 -14.38 -14.30
N MET A 2 15.17 -15.01 -13.61
CA MET A 2 15.10 -15.29 -12.17
C MET A 2 14.92 -14.02 -11.32
N ASP A 3 15.59 -12.92 -11.66
CA ASP A 3 15.45 -11.63 -10.94
C ASP A 3 14.03 -11.05 -11.03
N VAL A 4 13.39 -11.18 -12.19
CA VAL A 4 12.01 -10.71 -12.39
C VAL A 4 11.04 -11.54 -11.54
N VAL A 5 11.25 -12.86 -11.49
CA VAL A 5 10.45 -13.77 -10.66
C VAL A 5 10.61 -13.43 -9.18
N ILE A 6 11.85 -13.25 -8.70
CA ILE A 6 12.12 -12.88 -7.30
C ILE A 6 11.49 -11.53 -6.96
N THR A 7 11.62 -10.55 -7.86
CA THR A 7 11.02 -9.21 -7.68
C THR A 7 9.50 -9.29 -7.61
N LEU A 8 8.85 -10.07 -8.49
CA LEU A 8 7.40 -10.26 -8.46
C LEU A 8 6.94 -10.94 -7.16
N VAL A 9 7.59 -12.05 -6.78
CA VAL A 9 7.24 -12.80 -5.57
C VAL A 9 7.37 -11.92 -4.33
N PHE A 10 8.47 -11.17 -4.23
CA PHE A 10 8.69 -10.23 -3.14
C PHE A 10 7.64 -9.09 -3.14
N SER A 11 7.34 -8.53 -4.31
CA SER A 11 6.35 -7.45 -4.44
C SER A 11 4.94 -7.89 -4.02
N ILE A 12 4.54 -9.13 -4.33
CA ILE A 12 3.24 -9.68 -3.91
C ILE A 12 3.17 -9.79 -2.39
N VAL A 13 4.22 -10.34 -1.76
CA VAL A 13 4.29 -10.44 -0.29
C VAL A 13 4.21 -9.04 0.34
N MET A 14 4.97 -8.08 -0.20
CA MET A 14 4.95 -6.70 0.28
C MET A 14 3.60 -6.01 0.10
N LEU A 15 2.88 -6.23 -1.00
CA LEU A 15 1.53 -5.71 -1.20
C LEU A 15 0.56 -6.23 -0.13
N VAL A 16 0.62 -7.52 0.21
CA VAL A 16 -0.21 -8.11 1.26
C VAL A 16 0.16 -7.55 2.64
N PHE A 17 1.46 -7.41 2.93
CA PHE A 17 1.92 -6.80 4.18
C PHE A 17 1.49 -5.34 4.31
N MET A 18 1.42 -4.59 3.20
CA MET A 18 1.04 -3.18 3.18
C MET A 18 -0.47 -2.94 3.23
N ALA A 19 -1.29 -3.96 2.97
CA ALA A 19 -2.74 -3.84 3.08
C ALA A 19 -3.17 -3.43 4.50
N PHE A 20 -2.59 -4.05 5.52
CA PHE A 20 -2.90 -3.76 6.93
C PHE A 20 -2.58 -2.32 7.37
N PRO A 21 -1.34 -1.80 7.21
CA PRO A 21 -1.04 -0.43 7.56
C PRO A 21 -1.81 0.58 6.70
N ALA A 22 -2.04 0.30 5.41
CA ALA A 22 -2.85 1.17 4.55
C ALA A 22 -4.30 1.29 5.05
N MET A 23 -4.93 0.17 5.43
CA MET A 23 -6.25 0.16 6.05
C MET A 23 -6.30 1.04 7.30
N LYS A 24 -5.33 0.88 8.22
CA LYS A 24 -5.26 1.68 9.44
C LYS A 24 -5.09 3.18 9.19
N ILE A 25 -4.34 3.56 8.16
CA ILE A 25 -4.15 4.96 7.79
C ILE A 25 -5.44 5.54 7.20
N VAL A 26 -6.10 4.81 6.30
CA VAL A 26 -7.38 5.25 5.72
C VAL A 26 -8.45 5.38 6.80
N GLU A 27 -8.62 4.39 7.68
CA GLU A 27 -9.52 4.49 8.85
C GLU A 27 -9.22 5.72 9.69
N TRP A 28 -7.95 6.00 9.96
CA TRP A 28 -7.56 7.18 10.74
C TRP A 28 -7.90 8.50 10.01
N ILE A 29 -7.72 8.56 8.70
CA ILE A 29 -8.13 9.73 7.89
C ILE A 29 -9.65 9.91 7.92
N GLU A 30 -10.42 8.83 7.86
CA GLU A 30 -11.89 8.86 7.93
C GLU A 30 -12.40 9.29 9.31
N THR A 31 -11.66 9.02 10.39
CA THR A 31 -12.01 9.59 11.70
C THR A 31 -11.78 11.10 11.80
N LYS A 32 -10.94 11.66 10.92
CA LYS A 32 -10.57 13.08 10.90
C LYS A 32 -11.38 13.89 9.89
N VAL A 33 -11.84 13.23 8.82
CA VAL A 33 -12.54 13.82 7.68
C VAL A 33 -13.74 12.94 7.38
N ASP A 34 -14.92 13.54 7.30
CA ASP A 34 -16.16 12.85 6.93
C ASP A 34 -16.10 12.48 5.44
N ILE A 35 -15.47 11.34 5.15
CA ILE A 35 -15.30 10.82 3.78
C ILE A 35 -16.52 9.94 3.47
N PRO A 36 -17.24 10.22 2.37
CA PRO A 36 -18.35 9.35 1.96
C PRO A 36 -17.84 7.94 1.68
N GLU A 37 -18.58 6.91 2.11
CA GLU A 37 -18.25 5.48 1.94
C GLU A 37 -17.79 5.10 0.51
N LYS A 38 -18.31 5.80 -0.50
CA LYS A 38 -17.95 5.63 -1.92
C LYS A 38 -16.47 5.90 -2.21
N TRP A 39 -15.81 6.71 -1.38
CA TRP A 39 -14.42 7.09 -1.52
C TRP A 39 -13.48 6.22 -0.69
N HIS A 40 -13.96 5.43 0.28
CA HIS A 40 -13.14 4.54 1.10
C HIS A 40 -12.27 3.62 0.24
N ASN A 41 -12.92 2.87 -0.68
CA ASN A 41 -12.25 1.88 -1.52
C ASN A 41 -11.14 2.47 -2.42
N PRO A 42 -11.39 3.55 -3.19
CA PRO A 42 -10.32 4.17 -3.98
C PRO A 42 -9.23 4.83 -3.11
N LEU A 43 -9.57 5.37 -1.93
CA LEU A 43 -8.57 5.92 -1.01
C LEU A 43 -7.64 4.83 -0.48
N LEU A 44 -8.21 3.70 -0.09
CA LEU A 44 -7.50 2.53 0.42
C LEU A 44 -6.58 1.92 -0.65
N LEU A 45 -7.09 1.73 -1.87
CA LEU A 45 -6.27 1.28 -3.01
C LEU A 45 -5.11 2.24 -3.31
N SER A 46 -5.38 3.54 -3.35
CA SER A 46 -4.36 4.57 -3.55
C SER A 46 -3.30 4.51 -2.45
N MET A 47 -3.72 4.34 -1.19
CA MET A 47 -2.81 4.28 -0.05
C MET A 47 -1.94 3.02 -0.05
N ILE A 48 -2.49 1.85 -0.43
CA ILE A 48 -1.72 0.61 -0.60
C ILE A 48 -0.62 0.78 -1.66
N VAL A 49 -0.98 1.32 -2.82
CA VAL A 49 -0.02 1.56 -3.92
C VAL A 49 1.05 2.56 -3.49
N PHE A 50 0.65 3.64 -2.83
CA PHE A 50 1.56 4.67 -2.35
C PHE A 50 2.57 4.12 -1.32
N LEU A 51 2.10 3.39 -0.29
CA LEU A 51 3.00 2.75 0.68
C LEU A 51 3.92 1.71 0.03
N SER A 52 3.38 0.88 -0.86
CA SER A 52 4.16 -0.14 -1.56
C SER A 52 5.29 0.47 -2.40
N LEU A 53 5.02 1.58 -3.10
CA LEU A 53 6.03 2.34 -3.84
C LEU A 53 7.09 2.96 -2.94
N LEU A 54 6.69 3.57 -1.82
CA LEU A 54 7.63 4.16 -0.87
C LEU A 54 8.62 3.13 -0.34
N ILE A 55 8.17 1.91 -0.07
CA ILE A 55 9.04 0.84 0.42
C ILE A 55 9.89 0.24 -0.69
N GLY A 56 9.35 0.08 -1.90
CA GLY A 56 10.16 -0.31 -3.06
C GLY A 56 11.30 0.69 -3.32
N LEU A 57 11.04 1.99 -3.15
CA LEU A 57 12.05 3.03 -3.20
C LEU A 57 13.01 2.95 -2.01
N PHE A 58 12.50 2.78 -0.79
CA PHE A 58 13.33 2.63 0.41
C PHE A 58 14.32 1.46 0.26
N LEU A 59 13.87 0.29 -0.17
CA LEU A 59 14.73 -0.88 -0.39
C LEU A 59 15.77 -0.69 -1.51
N LYS A 60 15.50 0.20 -2.48
CA LYS A 60 16.48 0.54 -3.51
C LYS A 60 17.60 1.44 -2.99
N PHE A 61 17.31 2.28 -1.99
CA PHE A 61 18.22 3.31 -1.49
C PHE A 61 18.77 3.04 -0.07
N ALA A 62 18.27 2.01 0.62
CA ALA A 62 18.76 1.52 1.91
C ALA A 62 19.87 0.48 1.73
#